data_AF-A0A3Q1BZU3-F1
#
_entry.id   AF-A0A3Q1BZU3-F1
#
_cell.length_a   1.000
_cell.length_b   1.000
_cell.length_c   1.000
_cell.angle_alpha   90.00
_cell.angle_beta   90.00
_cell.angle_gamma   90.00
#
_symmetry.space_group_name_H-M   'P 1'
#
loop_
_entity.id
_entity.type
_entity.pdbx_description
1 polymer ?
#
loop_
_entity_poly.entity_id
_entity_poly.type
_entity_poly.pdbx_seq_one_letter_code
_entity_poly.pdbx_strand_id
1 'polypeptide(L)'
;MGGYYYWMAVLVGVALLLLTDQCDASCKGTDGRAGEAGAPGRDGWLGVKGEKGEPAVMVDGPVDTSVLLRLKGDAGSRGTPGLMGPKGYRGGLGAAGVPGNPGHPGPAGKNIGQGPRSFQQGAQSAFSVIRTARDYPPYQVLTFQQTVVNTPSALPHFDPNTGYFTCSIPGVYYFTFHSVAKVSMCLRIASDALNEKLGFCDYNRNYDQVLSGGVVLKLTARQKVWLESFKDQQTDTDARDTREKQIIFNGFLLFTDPQ
;
A
#
# COMPACT_ATOMS: atom_id res chain seq x y z
N MET A 1 -29.43 -45.70 17.40
CA MET A 1 -29.48 -45.23 15.99
C MET A 1 -29.49 -43.69 15.83
N GLY A 2 -29.33 -42.86 16.88
CA GLY A 2 -29.43 -41.40 16.76
C GLY A 2 -28.14 -40.61 16.49
N GLY A 3 -26.96 -41.18 16.79
CA GLY A 3 -25.69 -40.44 16.70
C GLY A 3 -25.14 -40.25 15.29
N TYR A 4 -25.47 -41.16 14.36
CA TYR A 4 -24.97 -41.11 12.97
C TYR A 4 -25.62 -39.99 12.15
N TYR A 5 -26.90 -39.72 12.41
CA TYR A 5 -27.64 -38.66 11.73
C TYR A 5 -27.16 -37.26 12.14
N TYR A 6 -26.72 -37.09 13.39
CA TYR A 6 -26.21 -35.82 13.88
C TYR A 6 -24.86 -35.47 13.22
N TRP A 7 -23.97 -36.45 13.10
CA TRP A 7 -22.68 -36.27 12.42
C TRP A 7 -22.84 -36.01 10.91
N MET A 8 -23.78 -36.71 10.26
CA MET A 8 -24.10 -36.45 8.85
C MET A 8 -24.71 -35.05 8.65
N ALA A 9 -25.56 -34.57 9.56
CA ALA A 9 -26.13 -33.22 9.48
C ALA A 9 -25.06 -32.13 9.66
N VAL A 10 -24.09 -32.34 10.56
CA VAL A 10 -22.97 -31.41 10.75
C VAL A 10 -22.04 -31.39 9.53
N LEU A 11 -21.73 -32.56 8.95
CA LEU A 11 -20.90 -32.63 7.74
C LEU A 11 -21.58 -32.01 6.53
N VAL A 12 -22.88 -32.22 6.34
CA VAL A 12 -23.66 -31.58 5.28
C VAL A 12 -23.75 -30.07 5.50
N GLY A 13 -23.93 -29.61 6.75
CA GLY A 13 -23.94 -28.18 7.10
C GLY A 13 -22.60 -27.49 6.85
N VAL A 14 -21.48 -28.13 7.19
CA VAL A 14 -20.13 -27.59 6.93
C VAL A 14 -19.79 -27.63 5.43
N ALA A 15 -20.23 -28.66 4.69
CA ALA A 15 -20.05 -28.72 3.24
C ALA A 15 -20.87 -27.66 2.48
N LEU A 16 -22.08 -27.34 2.97
CA LEU A 16 -22.91 -26.25 2.43
C LEU A 16 -22.31 -24.86 2.69
N LEU A 17 -21.57 -24.68 3.80
CA LEU A 17 -20.88 -23.43 4.12
C LEU A 17 -19.60 -23.20 3.29
N LEU A 18 -19.04 -24.26 2.69
CA LEU A 18 -17.82 -24.20 1.86
C LEU A 18 -18.10 -24.01 0.36
N LEU A 19 -19.36 -23.94 -0.07
CA LEU A 19 -19.74 -23.86 -1.49
C LEU A 19 -20.20 -22.47 -1.97
N THR A 20 -20.13 -21.44 -1.13
CA THR A 20 -20.51 -20.07 -1.51
C THR A 20 -19.29 -19.16 -1.57
N ASP A 21 -18.41 -19.42 -2.52
CA ASP A 21 -17.48 -18.39 -2.99
C ASP A 21 -17.28 -18.55 -4.50
N GLN A 22 -18.32 -18.21 -5.26
CA GLN A 22 -18.20 -17.93 -6.69
C GLN A 22 -18.02 -16.43 -6.85
N CYS A 23 -16.77 -16.02 -7.05
CA CYS A 23 -16.44 -14.71 -7.56
C CYS A 23 -16.99 -14.59 -8.99
N ASP A 24 -18.07 -13.84 -9.15
CA ASP A 24 -18.63 -13.53 -10.46
C ASP A 24 -17.77 -12.45 -11.12
N ALA A 25 -16.78 -12.89 -11.90
CA ALA A 25 -15.93 -12.03 -12.69
C ALA A 25 -16.69 -11.57 -13.96
N SER A 26 -17.63 -10.65 -13.79
CA SER A 26 -18.26 -9.94 -14.93
C SER A 26 -18.28 -8.43 -14.69
N CYS A 27 -17.09 -7.83 -14.68
CA CYS A 27 -16.92 -6.39 -14.75
C CYS A 27 -16.45 -5.98 -16.16
N LYS A 28 -17.33 -6.09 -17.16
CA LYS A 28 -17.13 -5.37 -18.44
C LYS A 28 -18.00 -4.12 -18.43
N GLY A 29 -17.35 -2.96 -18.48
CA GLY A 29 -18.04 -1.67 -18.63
C GLY A 29 -18.87 -1.65 -19.91
N THR A 30 -20.00 -0.95 -19.88
CA THR A 30 -20.88 -0.80 -21.05
C THR A 30 -20.25 0.14 -22.08
N ASP A 31 -20.44 -0.18 -23.35
CA ASP A 31 -19.97 0.67 -24.45
C ASP A 31 -20.66 2.06 -24.41
N GLY A 32 -19.91 3.10 -24.82
CA GLY A 32 -20.41 4.47 -24.87
C GLY A 32 -21.54 4.65 -25.90
N ARG A 33 -22.40 5.66 -25.69
CA ARG A 33 -23.48 5.98 -26.63
C ARG A 33 -22.93 6.53 -27.96
N ALA A 34 -23.64 6.25 -29.05
CA ALA A 34 -23.32 6.81 -30.37
C ALA A 34 -23.41 8.34 -30.36
N GLY A 35 -22.50 9.00 -31.09
CA GLY A 35 -22.50 10.46 -31.25
C GLY A 35 -23.72 10.98 -32.02
N GLU A 36 -24.05 12.26 -31.83
CA GLU A 36 -25.19 12.89 -32.50
C GLU A 36 -24.99 13.04 -34.01
N ALA A 37 -26.11 13.10 -34.75
CA ALA A 37 -26.10 13.32 -36.19
C ALA A 37 -25.60 14.73 -36.53
N GLY A 38 -24.83 14.85 -37.62
CA GLY A 38 -24.36 16.16 -38.11
C GLY A 38 -25.50 17.08 -38.54
N ALA A 39 -25.26 18.39 -38.49
CA ALA A 39 -26.24 19.39 -38.90
C ALA A 39 -26.63 19.26 -40.40
N PRO A 40 -27.86 19.62 -40.79
CA PRO A 40 -28.27 19.70 -42.19
C PRO A 40 -27.37 20.61 -43.03
N GLY A 41 -27.27 20.33 -44.34
CA GLY A 41 -26.53 21.18 -45.27
C GLY A 41 -27.13 22.60 -45.37
N ARG A 42 -26.33 23.58 -45.81
CA ARG A 42 -26.82 24.94 -46.08
C ARG A 42 -27.76 24.96 -47.29
N ASP A 43 -28.75 25.85 -47.23
CA ASP A 43 -29.65 26.12 -48.34
C ASP A 43 -28.90 26.62 -49.58
N GLY A 44 -29.48 26.36 -50.76
CA GLY A 44 -28.95 26.85 -52.03
C GLY A 44 -28.97 28.38 -52.12
N TRP A 45 -28.09 28.93 -52.96
CA TRP A 45 -28.03 30.38 -53.18
C TRP A 45 -29.26 30.88 -53.95
N LEU A 46 -29.69 32.11 -53.67
CA LEU A 46 -30.78 32.76 -54.39
C LEU A 46 -30.41 32.89 -55.88
N GLY A 47 -31.37 32.57 -56.75
CA GLY A 47 -31.20 32.73 -58.20
C GLY A 47 -30.93 34.19 -58.57
N VAL A 48 -30.09 34.39 -59.59
CA VAL A 48 -29.78 35.73 -60.11
C VAL A 48 -31.04 36.42 -60.64
N LYS A 49 -31.17 37.71 -60.36
CA LYS A 49 -32.27 38.54 -60.86
C LYS A 49 -32.21 38.58 -62.39
N GLY A 50 -33.34 38.34 -63.06
CA GLY A 50 -33.44 38.42 -64.52
C GLY A 50 -33.02 39.79 -65.03
N GLU A 51 -32.52 39.82 -66.27
CA GLU A 51 -32.05 41.05 -66.90
C GLU A 51 -33.18 42.07 -67.09
N LYS A 52 -32.84 43.35 -66.98
CA LYS A 52 -33.79 44.45 -67.16
C LYS A 52 -34.16 44.54 -68.63
N GLY A 53 -35.46 44.56 -68.95
CA GLY A 53 -35.94 44.73 -70.33
C GLY A 53 -35.39 46.00 -70.97
N GLU A 54 -35.22 45.98 -72.29
CA GLU A 54 -34.62 47.06 -73.05
C GLU A 54 -35.42 48.38 -72.92
N PRO A 55 -34.74 49.54 -72.84
CA PRO A 55 -35.43 50.83 -72.78
C PRO A 55 -36.17 51.16 -74.08
N ALA A 56 -37.38 51.72 -73.98
CA ALA A 56 -38.09 52.22 -75.15
C ALA A 56 -37.35 53.42 -75.76
N VAL A 57 -37.14 53.39 -77.09
CA VAL A 57 -36.55 54.51 -77.85
C VAL A 57 -37.57 55.65 -77.91
N MET A 58 -37.25 56.77 -77.26
CA MET A 58 -38.04 58.01 -77.37
C MET A 58 -37.48 58.84 -78.53
N VAL A 59 -38.30 59.06 -79.56
CA VAL A 59 -37.99 59.94 -80.71
C VAL A 59 -38.51 61.34 -80.38
N ASP A 60 -37.67 62.36 -80.50
CA ASP A 60 -38.07 63.75 -80.24
C ASP A 60 -39.01 64.27 -81.34
N GLY A 61 -40.26 64.50 -80.94
CA GLY A 61 -41.34 65.11 -81.70
C GLY A 61 -42.56 65.22 -80.78
N PRO A 62 -43.65 65.92 -81.15
CA PRO A 62 -44.87 65.92 -80.36
C PRO A 62 -45.48 64.51 -80.40
N VAL A 63 -45.09 63.65 -79.47
CA VAL A 63 -45.56 62.26 -79.39
C VAL A 63 -46.89 62.22 -78.66
N ASP A 64 -47.92 61.78 -79.37
CA ASP A 64 -49.24 61.46 -78.86
C ASP A 64 -49.13 60.40 -77.75
N THR A 65 -49.58 60.76 -76.54
CA THR A 65 -49.49 59.91 -75.34
C THR A 65 -50.23 58.59 -75.48
N SER A 66 -51.16 58.49 -76.43
CA SER A 66 -51.89 57.26 -76.72
C SER A 66 -51.03 56.16 -77.37
N VAL A 67 -49.95 56.51 -78.08
CA VAL A 67 -49.02 55.53 -78.70
C VAL A 67 -47.97 55.03 -77.70
N LEU A 68 -47.50 55.90 -76.79
CA LEU A 68 -46.50 55.54 -75.78
C LEU A 68 -47.01 54.52 -74.76
N LEU A 69 -48.30 54.53 -74.41
CA LEU A 69 -48.85 53.58 -73.44
C LEU A 69 -48.97 52.14 -73.98
N ARG A 70 -48.99 51.96 -75.31
CA ARG A 70 -49.05 50.63 -75.96
C ARG A 70 -47.68 49.99 -76.22
N LEU A 71 -46.58 50.71 -75.97
CA LEU A 71 -45.20 50.23 -76.19
C LEU A 71 -44.56 49.64 -74.93
N LYS A 72 -45.30 49.48 -73.82
CA LYS A 72 -44.77 48.84 -72.61
C LYS A 72 -44.57 47.35 -72.89
N GLY A 73 -43.33 46.93 -73.13
CA GLY A 73 -42.98 45.53 -73.34
C GLY A 73 -43.45 44.64 -72.19
N ASP A 74 -43.76 43.38 -72.51
CA ASP A 74 -44.21 42.38 -71.54
C ASP A 74 -43.18 42.16 -70.43
N ALA A 75 -43.65 41.77 -69.25
CA ALA A 75 -42.78 41.44 -68.14
C ALA A 75 -41.88 40.24 -68.49
N GLY A 76 -40.57 40.39 -68.32
CA GLY A 76 -39.60 39.31 -68.58
C GLY A 76 -39.90 38.05 -67.77
N SER A 77 -39.62 36.87 -68.35
CA SER A 77 -39.85 35.58 -67.70
C SER A 77 -38.99 35.41 -66.44
N ARG A 78 -39.54 34.74 -65.42
CA ARG A 78 -38.80 34.41 -64.18
C ARG A 78 -37.56 33.57 -64.53
N GLY A 79 -36.39 33.96 -64.01
CA GLY A 79 -35.15 33.22 -64.19
C GLY A 79 -35.24 31.77 -63.66
N THR A 80 -34.45 30.87 -64.22
CA THR A 80 -34.40 29.47 -63.80
C THR A 80 -33.93 29.33 -62.34
N PRO A 81 -34.43 28.35 -61.58
CA PRO A 81 -33.92 28.06 -60.23
C PRO A 81 -32.39 27.88 -60.23
N GLY A 82 -31.72 28.38 -59.19
CA GLY A 82 -30.28 28.19 -59.03
C GLY A 82 -29.90 26.72 -58.89
N LEU A 83 -28.67 26.36 -59.26
CA LEU A 83 -28.15 25.01 -59.07
C LEU A 83 -28.13 24.65 -57.57
N MET A 84 -28.42 23.39 -57.26
CA MET A 84 -28.33 22.86 -55.90
C MET A 84 -26.91 23.03 -55.37
N GLY A 85 -26.78 23.52 -54.13
CA GLY A 85 -25.47 23.68 -53.50
C GLY A 85 -24.72 22.35 -53.34
N PRO A 86 -23.38 22.37 -53.26
CA PRO A 86 -22.60 21.16 -53.05
C PRO A 86 -22.99 20.46 -51.73
N LYS A 87 -22.96 19.13 -51.72
CA LYS A 87 -23.21 18.34 -50.52
C LYS A 87 -22.21 18.76 -49.42
N GLY A 88 -22.73 19.00 -48.21
CA GLY A 88 -21.91 19.41 -47.07
C GLY A 88 -20.80 18.40 -46.76
N TYR A 89 -19.68 18.89 -46.23
CA TYR A 89 -18.56 18.05 -45.80
C TYR A 89 -19.00 17.06 -44.72
N ARG A 90 -18.35 15.89 -44.68
CA ARG A 90 -18.55 14.91 -43.61
C ARG A 90 -18.19 15.58 -42.28
N GLY A 91 -19.09 15.50 -41.31
CA GLY A 91 -18.83 16.01 -39.96
C GLY A 91 -17.55 15.42 -39.39
N GLY A 92 -16.84 16.20 -38.57
CA GLY A 92 -15.62 15.76 -37.90
C GLY A 92 -15.86 14.51 -37.04
N LEU A 93 -14.80 13.76 -36.75
CA LEU A 93 -14.85 12.72 -35.72
C LEU A 93 -15.37 13.34 -34.42
N GLY A 94 -16.38 12.72 -33.82
CA GLY A 94 -16.92 13.17 -32.54
C GLY A 94 -15.83 13.26 -31.48
N ALA A 95 -16.00 14.16 -30.52
CA ALA A 95 -15.06 14.28 -29.41
C ALA A 95 -14.88 12.93 -28.71
N ALA A 96 -13.66 12.66 -28.22
CA ALA A 96 -13.41 11.48 -27.40
C ALA A 96 -14.40 11.48 -26.23
N GLY A 97 -15.01 10.32 -25.97
CA GLY A 97 -15.94 10.17 -24.86
C GLY A 97 -15.27 10.59 -23.55
N VAL A 98 -16.03 11.21 -22.66
CA VAL A 98 -15.53 11.54 -21.32
C VAL A 98 -15.01 10.25 -20.65
N PRO A 99 -13.84 10.28 -20.01
CA PRO A 99 -13.35 9.15 -19.23
C PRO A 99 -14.44 8.69 -18.26
N GLY A 100 -14.64 7.38 -18.16
CA GLY A 100 -15.60 6.81 -17.21
C GLY A 100 -15.31 7.35 -15.81
N ASN A 101 -16.38 7.59 -15.04
CA ASN A 101 -16.21 7.97 -13.64
C ASN A 101 -15.32 6.94 -12.94
N PRO A 102 -14.41 7.37 -12.03
CA PRO A 102 -13.67 6.44 -11.21
C PRO A 102 -14.62 5.41 -10.60
N GLY A 103 -14.26 4.14 -10.66
CA GLY A 103 -15.04 3.09 -10.03
C GLY A 103 -15.31 3.44 -8.57
N HIS A 104 -16.47 3.02 -8.05
CA HIS A 104 -16.74 3.18 -6.63
C HIS A 104 -15.56 2.61 -5.85
N PRO A 105 -15.14 3.26 -4.74
CA PRO A 105 -14.18 2.67 -3.84
C PRO A 105 -14.63 1.24 -3.55
N GLY A 106 -13.71 0.29 -3.67
CA GLY A 106 -14.00 -1.10 -3.31
C GLY A 106 -14.60 -1.13 -1.90
N PRO A 107 -15.42 -2.15 -1.58
CA PRO A 107 -15.94 -2.30 -0.22
C PRO A 107 -14.76 -2.16 0.74
N ALA A 108 -14.92 -1.32 1.76
CA ALA A 108 -13.90 -1.14 2.78
C ALA A 108 -13.45 -2.53 3.20
N GLY A 109 -12.15 -2.83 3.01
CA GLY A 109 -11.61 -4.14 3.33
C GLY A 109 -12.17 -4.54 4.68
N LYS A 110 -12.80 -5.71 4.76
CA LYS A 110 -13.37 -6.22 6.01
C LYS A 110 -12.23 -6.15 7.02
N ASN A 111 -12.27 -5.13 7.86
CA ASN A 111 -11.35 -5.00 8.96
C ASN A 111 -11.59 -6.28 9.74
N ILE A 112 -10.64 -7.22 9.68
CA ILE A 112 -10.56 -8.22 10.73
C ILE A 112 -10.23 -7.39 11.96
N GLY A 113 -11.29 -6.99 12.68
CA GLY A 113 -11.25 -6.22 13.90
C GLY A 113 -10.35 -4.98 13.87
N GLN A 114 -10.90 -3.84 13.46
CA GLN A 114 -10.72 -2.69 14.34
C GLN A 114 -11.50 -3.01 15.61
N GLY A 115 -10.85 -3.69 16.55
CA GLY A 115 -11.12 -3.44 17.96
C GLY A 115 -11.03 -1.94 18.21
N PRO A 116 -11.65 -1.42 19.28
CA PRO A 116 -11.80 0.01 19.48
C PRO A 116 -10.42 0.68 19.35
N ARG A 117 -10.27 1.56 18.35
CA ARG A 117 -9.14 2.47 18.21
C ARG A 117 -9.15 3.44 19.38
N SER A 118 -8.75 2.95 20.54
CA SER A 118 -7.75 3.65 21.29
C SER A 118 -6.45 3.48 20.48
N PHE A 119 -5.78 4.58 20.15
CA PHE A 119 -4.33 4.54 20.15
C PHE A 119 -3.91 4.21 21.59
N GLN A 120 -4.05 2.96 22.02
CA GLN A 120 -3.06 2.42 22.93
C GLN A 120 -1.82 2.40 22.05
N GLN A 121 -0.78 3.14 22.42
CA GLN A 121 0.56 2.87 21.90
C GLN A 121 0.69 1.35 21.84
N GLY A 122 0.76 0.77 20.64
CA GLY A 122 0.79 -0.68 20.48
C GLY A 122 1.82 -1.20 21.45
N ALA A 123 1.46 -2.20 22.26
CA ALA A 123 2.30 -2.62 23.38
C ALA A 123 3.73 -2.82 22.87
N GLN A 124 4.66 -1.98 23.31
CA GLN A 124 6.02 -1.91 22.78
C GLN A 124 6.98 -2.32 23.89
N SER A 125 7.86 -3.24 23.56
CA SER A 125 8.97 -3.59 24.43
C SER A 125 10.19 -3.86 23.57
N ALA A 126 11.25 -3.11 23.80
CA ALA A 126 12.52 -3.29 23.11
C ALA A 126 13.65 -2.76 23.98
N PHE A 127 14.77 -3.47 24.03
CA PHE A 127 15.99 -2.97 24.65
C PHE A 127 17.22 -3.32 23.80
N SER A 128 18.25 -2.50 23.92
CA SER A 128 19.58 -2.71 23.39
C SER A 128 20.57 -2.09 24.38
N VAL A 129 21.39 -2.95 24.98
CA VAL A 129 22.34 -2.58 26.04
C VAL A 129 23.72 -3.11 25.71
N ILE A 130 24.74 -2.39 26.14
CA ILE A 130 26.15 -2.65 25.83
C ILE A 130 26.94 -2.74 27.14
N ARG A 131 27.69 -3.83 27.30
CA ARG A 131 28.74 -3.96 28.29
C ARG A 131 30.03 -3.47 27.65
N THR A 132 30.64 -2.45 28.26
CA THR A 132 31.88 -1.78 27.82
C THR A 132 33.06 -2.04 28.75
N ALA A 133 32.82 -2.80 29.82
CA ALA A 133 33.86 -3.15 30.79
C ALA A 133 34.90 -4.10 30.17
N ARG A 134 36.18 -3.86 30.48
CA ARG A 134 37.32 -4.56 29.88
C ARG A 134 37.67 -5.89 30.56
N ASP A 135 37.26 -6.03 31.81
CA ASP A 135 37.38 -7.28 32.56
C ASP A 135 36.54 -8.38 31.92
N TYR A 136 37.08 -9.59 31.95
CA TYR A 136 36.36 -10.76 31.48
C TYR A 136 35.04 -10.90 32.26
N PRO A 137 33.89 -11.11 31.59
CA PRO A 137 32.60 -11.20 32.27
C PRO A 137 32.62 -12.31 33.33
N PRO A 138 32.30 -11.99 34.60
CA PRO A 138 32.25 -13.01 35.65
C PRO A 138 31.24 -14.09 35.27
N TYR A 139 31.44 -15.34 35.72
CA TYR A 139 30.60 -16.50 35.39
C TYR A 139 29.22 -16.46 36.08
N GLN A 140 28.46 -15.40 35.79
CA GLN A 140 27.18 -15.03 36.36
C GLN A 140 26.43 -14.16 35.34
N VAL A 141 25.28 -13.63 35.77
CA VAL A 141 24.48 -12.69 34.98
C VAL A 141 25.29 -11.43 34.64
N LEU A 142 25.22 -11.00 33.38
CA LEU A 142 25.93 -9.81 32.89
C LEU A 142 25.17 -8.53 33.23
N THR A 143 25.93 -7.50 33.61
CA THR A 143 25.44 -6.12 33.75
C THR A 143 26.01 -5.24 32.66
N PHE A 144 25.30 -4.16 32.35
CA PHE A 144 25.54 -3.34 31.17
C PHE A 144 25.73 -1.87 31.57
N GLN A 145 26.79 -1.23 31.06
CA GLN A 145 27.16 0.14 31.43
C GLN A 145 26.47 1.17 30.53
N GLN A 146 26.11 0.77 29.31
CA GLN A 146 25.51 1.66 28.33
C GLN A 146 24.17 1.10 27.85
N THR A 147 23.17 1.98 27.82
CA THR A 147 21.84 1.68 27.27
C THR A 147 21.66 2.48 25.99
N VAL A 148 21.42 1.78 24.87
CA VAL A 148 21.15 2.42 23.56
C VAL A 148 19.66 2.65 23.41
N VAL A 149 18.85 1.63 23.69
CA VAL A 149 17.39 1.68 23.69
C VAL A 149 16.89 0.92 24.91
N ASN A 150 15.86 1.44 25.57
CA ASN A 150 15.11 0.70 26.58
C ASN A 150 13.67 1.25 26.66
N THR A 151 12.79 0.62 25.90
CA THR A 151 11.41 1.04 25.66
C THR A 151 10.46 0.04 26.32
N PRO A 152 9.41 0.50 27.04
CA PRO A 152 9.03 1.90 27.25
C PRO A 152 9.97 2.62 28.24
N SER A 153 10.24 3.90 28.00
CA SER A 153 11.23 4.67 28.80
C SER A 153 10.76 4.98 30.23
N ALA A 154 9.45 5.11 30.44
CA ALA A 154 8.88 5.44 31.76
C ALA A 154 8.95 4.26 32.76
N LEU A 155 8.75 3.03 32.28
CA LEU A 155 8.88 1.82 33.09
C LEU A 155 9.56 0.73 32.25
N PRO A 156 10.91 0.77 32.15
CA PRO A 156 11.63 -0.14 31.29
C PRO A 156 11.51 -1.60 31.75
N HIS A 157 11.42 -2.51 30.79
CA HIS A 157 11.32 -3.94 31.09
C HIS A 157 12.69 -4.60 31.30
N PHE A 158 13.76 -3.95 30.84
CA PHE A 158 15.13 -4.38 31.08
C PHE A 158 15.80 -3.50 32.13
N ASP A 159 16.46 -4.11 33.11
CA ASP A 159 17.28 -3.39 34.08
C ASP A 159 18.77 -3.67 33.82
N PRO A 160 19.55 -2.67 33.33
CA PRO A 160 20.95 -2.86 32.99
C PRO A 160 21.86 -3.10 34.20
N ASN A 161 21.43 -2.70 35.40
CA ASN A 161 22.22 -2.87 36.62
C ASN A 161 22.11 -4.30 37.16
N THR A 162 20.99 -4.98 36.92
CA THR A 162 20.78 -6.36 37.34
C THR A 162 20.93 -7.37 36.20
N GLY A 163 20.83 -6.93 34.95
CA GLY A 163 20.99 -7.75 33.74
C GLY A 163 19.73 -8.49 33.31
N TYR A 164 18.60 -8.27 33.99
CA TYR A 164 17.36 -8.98 33.73
C TYR A 164 16.41 -8.17 32.84
N PHE A 165 15.92 -8.83 31.80
CA PHE A 165 14.63 -8.52 31.21
C PHE A 165 13.53 -9.16 32.06
N THR A 166 12.48 -8.42 32.39
CA THR A 166 11.27 -8.95 33.03
C THR A 166 10.07 -8.69 32.14
N CYS A 167 9.41 -9.76 31.70
CA CYS A 167 8.26 -9.67 30.81
C CYS A 167 7.08 -8.96 31.50
N SER A 168 6.71 -7.77 31.03
CA SER A 168 5.47 -7.10 31.44
C SER A 168 4.31 -7.34 30.47
N ILE A 169 4.62 -7.59 29.19
CA ILE A 169 3.64 -7.81 28.12
C ILE A 169 3.77 -9.26 27.65
N PRO A 170 2.83 -10.17 27.97
CA PRO A 170 2.85 -11.54 27.49
C PRO A 170 2.86 -11.61 25.95
N GLY A 171 3.70 -12.48 25.40
CA GLY A 171 3.84 -12.60 23.96
C GLY A 171 5.12 -13.29 23.51
N VAL A 172 5.41 -13.16 22.22
CA VAL A 172 6.58 -13.74 21.56
C VAL A 172 7.64 -12.67 21.39
N TYR A 173 8.85 -12.96 21.87
CA TYR A 173 9.99 -12.05 21.86
C TYR A 173 11.16 -12.68 21.10
N TYR A 174 11.99 -11.86 20.50
CA TYR A 174 13.31 -12.27 20.00
C TYR A 174 14.40 -11.65 20.87
N PHE A 175 15.36 -12.48 21.28
CA PHE A 175 16.55 -12.06 22.03
C PHE A 175 17.79 -12.46 21.26
N THR A 176 18.78 -11.58 21.21
CA THR A 176 20.05 -11.85 20.55
C THR A 176 21.19 -11.07 21.19
N PHE A 177 22.38 -11.65 21.18
CA PHE A 177 23.59 -10.97 21.61
C PHE A 177 24.70 -11.13 20.58
N HIS A 178 25.63 -10.17 20.60
CA HIS A 178 26.90 -10.24 19.90
C HIS A 178 28.02 -9.83 20.85
N SER A 179 29.12 -10.56 20.84
CA SER A 179 30.30 -10.32 21.66
C SER A 179 31.54 -10.28 20.79
N VAL A 180 32.26 -9.17 20.81
CA VAL A 180 33.56 -9.03 20.15
C VAL A 180 34.65 -9.19 21.21
N ALA A 181 35.52 -10.18 21.02
CA ALA A 181 36.63 -10.44 21.94
C ALA A 181 37.83 -11.09 21.22
N LYS A 182 39.04 -10.89 21.78
CA LYS A 182 40.30 -11.53 21.35
C LYS A 182 40.66 -12.79 22.15
N VAL A 183 39.74 -13.25 22.99
CA VAL A 183 39.90 -14.39 23.90
C VAL A 183 38.69 -15.29 23.78
N SER A 184 38.83 -16.53 24.26
CA SER A 184 37.70 -17.47 24.25
C SER A 184 36.55 -16.91 25.10
N MET A 185 35.33 -16.96 24.59
CA MET A 185 34.14 -16.43 25.25
C MET A 185 33.02 -17.46 25.19
N CYS A 186 32.30 -17.66 26.28
CA CYS A 186 31.07 -18.45 26.28
C CYS A 186 29.96 -17.70 26.98
N LEU A 187 28.85 -17.52 26.27
CA LEU A 187 27.68 -16.78 26.72
C LEU A 187 26.44 -17.62 26.47
N ARG A 188 25.45 -17.50 27.34
CA ARG A 188 24.17 -18.18 27.16
C ARG A 188 23.00 -17.28 27.48
N ILE A 189 21.95 -17.43 26.69
CA ILE A 189 20.65 -16.83 26.98
C ILE A 189 19.93 -17.79 27.91
N ALA A 190 19.59 -17.30 29.10
CA ALA A 190 18.83 -18.04 30.10
C ALA A 190 17.50 -17.35 30.34
N SER A 191 16.49 -18.14 30.70
CA SER A 191 15.14 -17.66 30.95
C SER A 191 14.39 -18.57 31.90
N ASP A 192 13.45 -18.01 32.66
CA ASP A 192 12.48 -18.78 33.44
C ASP A 192 11.56 -19.64 32.54
N ALA A 193 11.47 -19.34 31.24
CA ALA A 193 10.69 -20.08 30.26
C ALA A 193 11.47 -21.21 29.56
N LEU A 194 12.78 -21.33 29.83
CA LEU A 194 13.65 -22.33 29.22
C LEU A 194 14.08 -23.38 30.26
N ASN A 195 13.75 -24.65 30.02
CA ASN A 195 14.22 -25.76 30.85
C ASN A 195 15.73 -26.01 30.70
N GLU A 196 16.26 -25.82 29.49
CA GLU A 196 17.69 -25.92 29.18
C GLU A 196 18.22 -24.59 28.68
N LYS A 197 19.37 -24.15 29.23
CA LYS A 197 19.99 -22.87 28.85
C LYS A 197 20.72 -23.03 27.51
N LEU A 198 20.49 -22.10 26.57
CA LEU A 198 21.10 -22.12 25.23
C LEU A 198 22.47 -21.44 25.27
N GLY A 199 23.54 -22.24 25.31
CA GLY A 199 24.92 -21.77 25.35
C GLY A 199 25.60 -21.73 23.99
N PHE A 200 26.41 -20.69 23.80
CA PHE A 200 27.23 -20.47 22.62
C PHE A 200 28.65 -20.15 23.08
N CYS A 201 29.64 -20.75 22.41
CA CYS A 201 31.06 -20.55 22.71
C CYS A 201 31.83 -20.22 21.43
N ASP A 202 32.80 -19.32 21.58
CA ASP A 202 33.84 -19.07 20.59
C ASP A 202 35.19 -19.30 21.28
N TYR A 203 35.93 -20.31 20.80
CA TYR A 203 37.22 -20.69 21.35
C TYR A 203 38.33 -20.06 20.52
N ASN A 204 38.71 -18.85 20.93
CA ASN A 204 39.52 -17.96 20.13
C ASN A 204 41.02 -18.26 20.25
N ARG A 205 41.74 -18.08 19.14
CA ARG A 205 43.21 -18.20 19.03
C ARG A 205 43.91 -16.85 18.85
N ASN A 206 43.48 -15.81 19.57
CA ASN A 206 44.03 -14.45 19.60
C ASN A 206 43.71 -13.52 18.41
N TYR A 207 42.63 -13.76 17.65
CA TYR A 207 42.16 -12.84 16.61
C TYR A 207 40.88 -12.11 17.05
N ASP A 208 40.47 -11.04 16.38
CA ASP A 208 39.14 -10.46 16.63
C ASP A 208 38.07 -11.43 16.11
N GLN A 209 37.30 -12.02 17.02
CA GLN A 209 36.18 -12.90 16.68
C GLN A 209 34.88 -12.42 17.33
N VAL A 210 33.76 -12.83 16.72
CA VAL A 210 32.42 -12.43 17.13
C VAL A 210 31.62 -13.67 17.52
N LEU A 211 31.39 -13.81 18.82
CA LEU A 211 30.42 -14.77 19.33
C LEU A 211 29.02 -14.18 19.22
N SER A 212 28.09 -14.90 18.60
CA SER A 212 26.69 -14.48 18.48
C SER A 212 25.75 -15.62 18.86
N GLY A 213 24.58 -15.25 19.40
CA GLY A 213 23.52 -16.20 19.71
C GLY A 213 22.17 -15.50 19.73
N GLY A 214 21.10 -16.28 19.61
CA GLY A 214 19.75 -15.74 19.65
C GLY A 214 18.68 -16.81 19.82
N VAL A 215 17.51 -16.38 20.28
CA VAL A 215 16.37 -17.27 20.53
C VAL A 215 15.06 -16.49 20.42
N VAL A 216 14.03 -17.15 19.88
CA VAL A 216 12.64 -16.68 19.96
C VAL A 216 11.97 -17.37 21.16
N LEU A 217 11.41 -16.59 22.07
CA LEU A 217 10.76 -17.10 23.28
C LEU A 217 9.33 -16.61 23.39
N LYS A 218 8.42 -17.51 23.76
CA LYS A 218 7.12 -17.13 24.27
C LYS A 218 7.23 -16.92 25.78
N LEU A 219 6.87 -15.73 26.25
CA LEU A 219 6.98 -15.33 27.65
C LEU A 219 5.62 -15.00 28.23
N THR A 220 5.39 -15.43 29.46
CA THR A 220 4.28 -14.99 30.31
C THR A 220 4.73 -13.86 31.22
N ALA A 221 3.76 -13.13 31.81
CA ALA A 221 4.07 -12.02 32.70
C ALA A 221 5.00 -12.45 33.84
N ARG A 222 5.96 -11.59 34.18
CA ARG A 222 7.02 -11.76 35.19
C ARG A 222 8.12 -12.74 34.87
N GLN A 223 8.02 -13.55 33.81
CA GLN A 223 9.15 -14.39 33.39
C GLN A 223 10.33 -13.52 32.98
N LYS A 224 11.52 -13.96 33.36
CA LYS A 224 12.76 -13.26 33.09
C LYS A 224 13.55 -13.88 31.96
N VAL A 225 14.37 -13.03 31.32
CA VAL A 225 15.39 -13.43 30.36
C VAL A 225 16.66 -12.65 30.67
N TRP A 226 17.81 -13.30 30.60
CA TRP A 226 19.10 -12.65 30.86
C TRP A 226 20.21 -13.31 30.05
N LEU A 227 21.33 -12.60 29.97
CA LEU A 227 22.58 -13.09 29.41
C LEU A 227 23.51 -13.41 30.58
N GLU A 228 24.09 -14.62 30.58
CA GLU A 228 25.11 -15.00 31.57
C GLU A 228 26.36 -15.57 30.89
N SER A 229 27.51 -15.30 31.50
CA SER A 229 28.79 -15.90 31.13
C SER A 229 28.94 -17.20 31.89
N PHE A 230 29.58 -18.19 31.27
CA PHE A 230 29.82 -19.48 31.90
C PHE A 230 31.18 -20.05 31.52
N LYS A 231 31.67 -20.94 32.39
CA LYS A 231 32.91 -21.68 32.16
C LYS A 231 32.61 -22.96 31.40
N ASP A 232 33.39 -23.17 30.36
CA ASP A 232 33.52 -24.39 29.57
C ASP A 232 35.04 -24.64 29.39
N GLN A 233 35.58 -24.57 28.17
CA GLN A 233 37.00 -24.79 27.88
C GLN A 233 37.86 -23.52 27.96
N GLN A 234 37.33 -22.38 28.40
CA GLN A 234 38.14 -21.16 28.55
C GLN A 234 39.22 -21.33 29.61
N THR A 235 40.39 -20.78 29.30
CA THR A 235 41.60 -20.84 30.13
C THR A 235 41.62 -19.73 31.17
N ASP A 236 42.44 -19.88 32.21
CA ASP A 236 42.64 -18.82 33.19
C ASP A 236 43.31 -17.57 32.58
N THR A 237 44.01 -17.72 31.45
CA THR A 237 44.56 -16.58 30.71
C THR A 237 43.48 -15.78 30.01
N ASP A 238 42.43 -16.42 29.49
CA ASP A 238 41.27 -15.72 28.92
C ASP A 238 40.59 -14.85 29.99
N ALA A 239 40.38 -15.41 31.18
CA ALA A 239 39.71 -14.74 32.31
C ALA A 239 40.49 -13.55 32.89
N ARG A 240 41.82 -13.52 32.70
CA ARG A 240 42.70 -12.42 33.17
C ARG A 240 42.96 -11.37 32.09
N ASP A 241 42.44 -11.57 30.88
CA ASP A 241 42.64 -10.62 29.79
C ASP A 241 41.89 -9.30 30.05
N THR A 242 42.60 -8.19 29.82
CA THR A 242 42.10 -6.82 30.06
C THR A 242 41.98 -6.00 28.76
N ARG A 243 42.14 -6.65 27.59
CA ARG A 243 41.88 -6.01 26.31
C ARG A 243 40.38 -5.76 26.16
N GLU A 244 40.05 -4.86 25.23
CA GLU A 244 38.67 -4.48 24.96
C GLU A 244 37.80 -5.70 24.61
N LYS A 245 36.63 -5.74 25.23
CA LYS A 245 35.58 -6.73 25.01
C LYS A 245 34.28 -5.94 24.96
N GLN A 246 33.51 -6.11 23.91
CA GLN A 246 32.23 -5.43 23.78
C GLN A 246 31.14 -6.48 23.63
N ILE A 247 30.12 -6.40 24.49
CA ILE A 247 28.98 -7.32 24.44
C ILE A 247 27.72 -6.47 24.31
N ILE A 248 26.99 -6.67 23.22
CA ILE A 248 25.67 -6.08 23.00
C ILE A 248 24.61 -7.15 23.23
N PHE A 249 23.57 -6.82 24.00
CA PHE A 249 22.40 -7.67 24.22
C PHE A 249 21.15 -6.92 23.82
N ASN A 250 20.33 -7.57 23.00
CA ASN A 250 19.13 -7.01 22.42
C ASN A 250 17.94 -7.92 22.70
N GLY A 251 16.76 -7.32 22.87
CA GLY A 251 15.52 -8.06 22.90
C GLY A 251 14.34 -7.18 22.53
N PHE A 252 13.37 -7.72 21.80
CA PHE A 252 12.16 -6.99 21.42
C PHE A 252 10.95 -7.90 21.23
N LEU A 253 9.78 -7.33 21.48
CA LEU A 253 8.48 -7.97 21.28
C LEU A 253 8.18 -8.09 19.78
N LEU A 254 7.85 -9.30 19.34
CA LEU A 254 7.39 -9.59 17.98
C LEU A 254 5.87 -9.50 17.91
N PHE A 255 5.18 -10.25 18.78
CA PHE A 255 3.73 -10.35 18.79
C PHE A 255 3.23 -10.45 20.23
N THR A 256 2.20 -9.69 20.59
CA THR A 256 1.48 -9.88 21.85
C THR A 256 0.66 -11.15 21.80
N ASP A 257 0.48 -11.82 22.94
CA ASP A 257 -0.50 -12.92 23.02
C ASP A 257 -1.92 -12.37 22.75
N PRO A 258 -2.82 -13.18 22.14
CA PRO A 258 -4.23 -12.81 21.99
C PRO A 258 -4.85 -12.55 23.37
N GLN A 259 -5.58 -11.43 23.50
CA GLN A 259 -6.42 -11.17 24.68
C GLN A 259 -7.63 -12.10 24.72
#